data_AF-A0A7X5I4I5-F1
#
_entry.id   AF-A0A7X5I4I5-F1
#
_cell.length_a   1.000
_cell.length_b   1.000
_cell.length_c   1.000
_cell.angle_alpha   90.00
_cell.angle_beta   90.00
_cell.angle_gamma   90.00
#
_symmetry.space_group_name_H-M   'P 1'
#
loop_
_entity.id
_entity.type
_entity.pdbx_description
1 polymer ?
#
loop_
_entity_poly.entity_id
_entity_poly.type
_entity_poly.pdbx_seq_one_letter_code
_entity_poly.pdbx_strand_id
1 'polypeptide(L)' 'MIARVRNIKQAYEYIKQQDSETALTESAFRRIIKNGLIPTFTMGSRILLKLDDVDKFLQDVTGNVAKAEKGIRKQEV' A
#
# COMPACT_ATOMS: atom_id res chain seq x y z
N MET A 1 1.17 10.11 15.35
CA MET A 1 1.74 8.87 14.76
C MET A 1 2.73 9.25 13.67
N ILE A 2 3.89 8.58 13.62
CA ILE A 2 4.91 8.78 12.58
C ILE A 2 4.56 7.91 11.36
N ALA A 3 4.51 8.52 10.17
CA ALA A 3 4.26 7.78 8.93
C ALA A 3 5.47 6.89 8.59
N ARG A 4 5.23 5.59 8.38
CA ARG A 4 6.27 4.63 7.98
C ARG A 4 6.50 4.71 6.47
N VAL A 5 7.46 5.55 6.06
CA VAL A 5 7.80 5.75 4.64
C VAL A 5 9.01 4.90 4.26
N ARG A 6 8.92 4.22 3.11
CA ARG A 6 9.99 3.40 2.55
C ARG A 6 10.09 3.59 1.04
N ASN A 7 11.26 3.28 0.49
CA ASN A 7 11.40 3.14 -0.97
C ASN A 7 10.80 1.80 -1.43
N ILE A 8 10.63 1.64 -2.75
CA ILE A 8 10.00 0.44 -3.33
C ILE A 8 10.68 -0.86 -2.89
N LYS A 9 12.02 -0.90 -2.88
CA LYS A 9 12.76 -2.11 -2.51
C LYS A 9 12.55 -2.46 -1.04
N GLN A 10 12.68 -1.48 -0.15
CA GLN A 10 12.45 -1.66 1.28
C GLN A 10 11.00 -2.04 1.61
N ALA A 11 10.03 -1.48 0.88
CA ALA A 11 8.63 -1.86 1.04
C ALA A 11 8.38 -3.31 0.61
N TYR A 12 9.01 -3.78 -0.46
CA TYR A 12 8.95 -5.18 -0.85
C TYR A 12 9.63 -6.10 0.17
N GLU A 13 10.79 -5.73 0.68
CA GLU A 13 11.47 -6.47 1.76
C GLU A 13 10.59 -6.55 3.01
N TYR A 14 9.86 -5.48 3.34
CA TYR A 14 8.88 -5.50 4.42
C TYR A 14 7.77 -6.52 4.18
N ILE A 15 7.18 -6.57 2.97
CA ILE A 15 6.16 -7.58 2.63
C ILE A 15 6.73 -8.98 2.84
N LYS A 16 7.96 -9.24 2.35
CA LYS A 16 8.61 -10.54 2.47
C LYS A 16 8.98 -10.94 3.91
N GLN A 17 9.21 -9.96 4.79
CA GLN A 17 9.42 -10.20 6.21
C GLN A 17 8.13 -10.58 6.93
N GLN A 18 6.98 -10.05 6.49
CA GLN A 18 5.68 -10.42 7.03
C GLN A 18 5.19 -11.77 6.48
N ASP A 19 5.43 -12.02 5.18
CA ASP A 19 5.06 -13.24 4.48
C ASP A 19 6.22 -13.68 3.56
N SER A 20 7.00 -14.65 4.04
CA SER A 20 8.15 -15.17 3.31
C SER A 20 7.77 -15.98 2.06
N GLU A 21 6.57 -16.55 2.03
CA GLU A 21 6.05 -17.37 0.93
C GLU A 21 5.10 -16.59 0.02
N THR A 22 5.17 -15.26 0.06
CA THR A 22 4.31 -14.41 -0.74
C THR A 22 4.45 -14.73 -2.23
N ALA A 23 3.31 -14.92 -2.91
CA ALA A 23 3.26 -15.11 -4.36
C ALA A 23 3.58 -13.81 -5.14
N LEU A 24 3.66 -12.67 -4.43
CA LEU A 24 3.97 -11.38 -5.02
C LEU A 24 5.46 -11.26 -5.30
N THR A 25 5.83 -11.12 -6.58
CA THR A 25 7.23 -10.83 -6.97
C THR A 25 7.55 -9.34 -6.89
N GLU A 26 8.83 -8.99 -6.73
CA GLU A 26 9.27 -7.58 -6.71
C GLU A 26 8.91 -6.84 -8.00
N SER A 27 9.04 -7.51 -9.15
CA SER A 27 8.68 -6.95 -10.46
C SER A 27 7.19 -6.66 -10.57
N ALA A 28 6.34 -7.56 -10.06
CA ALA A 28 4.89 -7.33 -10.01
C ALA A 28 4.54 -6.17 -9.08
N PHE A 29 5.18 -6.10 -7.91
CA PHE A 29 4.99 -4.99 -6.97
C PHE A 29 5.42 -3.63 -7.58
N ARG A 30 6.57 -3.59 -8.26
CA ARG A 30 7.02 -2.41 -9.02
C ARG A 30 6.01 -2.00 -10.09
N ARG A 31 5.40 -2.96 -10.79
CA ARG A 31 4.37 -2.69 -11.81
C ARG A 31 3.11 -2.10 -11.18
N ILE A 32 2.64 -2.63 -10.05
CA ILE A 32 1.49 -2.09 -9.29
C ILE A 32 1.72 -0.62 -8.94
N ILE A 33 2.91 -0.30 -8.41
CA ILE A 33 3.28 1.07 -8.07
C ILE A 33 3.33 1.97 -9.31
N LYS A 34 3.97 1.52 -10.39
CA LYS A 34 4.06 2.29 -11.65
C LYS A 34 2.69 2.54 -12.29
N ASN A 35 1.76 1.62 -12.13
CA ASN A 35 0.38 1.76 -12.58
C ASN A 35 -0.43 2.74 -11.72
N GLY A 36 0.13 3.27 -10.63
CA GLY A 36 -0.53 4.24 -9.75
C GLY A 36 -1.57 3.64 -8.81
N LEU A 37 -1.57 2.32 -8.63
CA LEU A 37 -2.55 1.65 -7.75
C LEU A 37 -2.30 1.92 -6.27
N ILE A 38 -1.06 2.27 -5.90
CA ILE A 38 -0.68 2.64 -4.54
C ILE A 38 -0.19 4.09 -4.57
N PRO A 39 -0.69 4.97 -3.68
CA PRO A 39 -0.19 6.34 -3.57
C PRO A 39 1.31 6.39 -3.33
N THR A 40 2.01 7.16 -4.16
CA THR A 40 3.46 7.38 -4.02
C THR A 40 3.80 8.86 -4.11
N PHE A 41 4.99 9.21 -3.64
CA PHE A 41 5.56 10.53 -3.80
C PHE A 41 7.03 10.40 -4.16
N THR A 42 7.55 11.40 -4.85
CA THR A 42 8.93 11.43 -5.30
C THR A 42 9.76 12.37 -4.43
N MET A 43 10.98 11.94 -4.11
CA MET A 43 11.99 12.81 -3.53
C MET A 43 13.28 12.66 -4.34
N GLY A 44 13.55 13.67 -5.17
CA GLY A 44 14.57 13.59 -6.21
C GLY A 44 14.23 12.48 -7.21
N SER A 45 15.16 11.55 -7.41
CA SER A 45 14.98 10.38 -8.29
C SER A 45 14.33 9.18 -7.60
N ARG A 46 14.07 9.24 -6.29
CA ARG A 46 13.54 8.10 -5.52
C ARG A 46 12.03 8.18 -5.41
N ILE A 47 11.38 7.04 -5.65
CA ILE A 47 9.96 6.84 -5.36
C ILE A 47 9.83 6.31 -3.93
N LEU A 48 9.01 7.00 -3.16
CA LEU A 48 8.69 6.70 -1.77
C LEU A 48 7.20 6.43 -1.63
N LEU A 49 6.87 5.57 -0.68
CA LEU A 49 5.50 5.17 -0.38
C LEU A 49 5.35 4.91 1.12
N LYS A 50 4.12 5.02 1.62
CA LYS A 50 3.81 4.66 2.99
C LYS A 50 3.50 3.16 3.04
N LEU A 51 4.02 2.48 4.06
CA LEU A 51 3.72 1.07 4.26
C LEU A 51 2.24 0.85 4.58
N ASP A 52 1.59 1.80 5.24
CA ASP A 52 0.18 1.70 5.59
C ASP A 52 -0.73 1.68 4.33
N ASP A 53 -0.34 2.38 3.26
CA ASP A 53 -1.04 2.35 1.98
C ASP A 53 -0.83 1.02 1.24
N VAL A 54 0.33 0.37 1.43
CA VAL A 54 0.61 -0.97 0.91
C VAL A 54 -0.22 -2.02 1.63
N ASP A 55 -0.22 -1.99 2.96
CA ASP A 55 -0.99 -2.91 3.80
C ASP A 55 -2.48 -2.84 3.43
N LYS A 56 -3.00 -1.61 3.28
CA LYS A 56 -4.37 -1.37 2.84
C LYS A 56 -4.64 -1.96 1.45
N PHE A 57 -3.76 -1.70 0.48
CA PHE A 57 -3.94 -2.24 -0.88
C PHE A 57 -3.96 -3.77 -0.89
N LEU A 58 -3.05 -4.41 -0.15
CA LEU A 58 -3.00 -5.87 -0.07
C LEU A 58 -4.26 -6.44 0.58
N GLN A 59 -4.76 -5.82 1.65
CA GLN A 59 -6.01 -6.21 2.29
C GLN A 59 -7.22 -6.08 1.35
N ASP A 60 -7.30 -4.98 0.60
CA ASP A 60 -8.37 -4.72 -0.37
C ASP A 60 -8.36 -5.78 -1.49
N VAL A 61 -7.18 -6.19 -1.98
CA VAL A 61 -7.04 -7.19 -3.06
C VAL A 61 -7.30 -8.62 -2.58
N THR A 62 -6.92 -8.96 -1.35
CA THR A 62 -7.16 -10.29 -0.76
C THR A 62 -8.63 -10.49 -0.37
N GLY A 63 -9.48 -9.46 -0.44
CA GLY A 63 -10.92 -9.55 -0.17
C GLY A 63 -11.28 -9.61 1.31
N ASN A 64 -10.32 -9.37 2.21
CA ASN A 64 -10.56 -9.26 3.64
C ASN A 64 -11.12 -7.87 3.96
N VAL A 65 -12.41 -7.69 3.67
CA VAL A 65 -13.18 -6.48 3.99
C VAL A 65 -13.46 -6.37 5.49
N ALA A 66 -12.45 -5.98 6.28
CA ALA A 66 -12.73 -5.30 7.54
C ALA A 66 -13.24 -3.89 7.18
N LYS A 67 -14.56 -3.70 7.28
CA LYS A 67 -15.30 -2.50 6.88
C LYS A 67 -14.55 -1.18 7.15
N ALA A 68 -14.36 -0.38 6.11
CA ALA A 68 -14.14 1.05 6.28
C ALA A 68 -15.46 1.69 6.71
N GLU A 69 -15.55 2.14 7.95
CA GLU A 69 -16.62 3.02 8.42
C GLU A 69 -16.54 4.36 7.67
N LYS A 70 -17.18 4.44 6.51
CA LYS A 70 -17.65 5.73 6.00
C LYS A 70 -19.04 5.95 6.57
N GLY A 71 -19.11 6.67 7.68
CA GLY A 71 -20.36 7.25 8.16
C GLY A 71 -20.99 8.08 7.04
N ILE A 72 -22.05 7.56 6.44
CA ILE A 72 -22.90 8.30 5.52
C ILE A 72 -23.70 9.27 6.39
N ARG A 73 -23.16 10.47 6.64
CA ARG A 73 -24.03 11.57 7.07
C ARG A 73 -24.64 12.18 5.82
N LYS A 74 -25.79 11.61 5.41
CA LYS A 74 -26.83 12.44 4.80
C LYS A 74 -27.17 13.49 5.85
N GLN A 75 -26.93 14.76 5.53
CA GLN A 75 -27.57 15.84 6.25
C GLN A 75 -28.57 16.44 5.27
N GLU A 76 -29.82 16.02 5.43
CA GLU A 76 -30.98 16.77 4.94
C GLU A 76 -31.03 18.10 5.70
N VAL A 77 -31.01 19.21 4.95
CA VAL A 77 -31.73 20.45 5.26
C VAL A 77 -32.15 21.07 3.93
#